data_AF-A0A519JVD8-F1
#
_entry.id   AF-A0A519JVD8-F1
#
_cell.length_a   1.000
_cell.length_b   1.000
_cell.length_c   1.000
_cell.angle_alpha   90.00
_cell.angle_beta   90.00
_cell.angle_gamma   90.00
#
_symmetry.space_group_name_H-M   'P 1'
#
loop_
_entity.id
_entity.type
_entity.pdbx_description
1 polymer ?
#
loop_
_entity_poly.entity_id
_entity_poly.type
_entity_poly.pdbx_seq_one_letter_code
_entity_poly.pdbx_strand_id
1 'polypeptide(L)' 'GHTKATTLEGVFAAGDIVRGASLVVWAVRDGQDAAAEIDTWLSSRRRAAA' A
#
# COMPACT_ATOMS: atom_id res chain seq x y z
N GLY A 1 11.13 -3.61 1.38
CA GLY A 1 9.93 -2.99 1.98
C GLY A 1 8.73 -3.80 1.56
N HIS A 2 7.77 -4.03 2.44
CA HIS A 2 6.56 -4.79 2.07
C HIS A 2 5.75 -3.96 1.08
N THR A 3 5.54 -4.54 -0.09
CA THR A 3 4.69 -3.92 -1.09
C THR A 3 3.26 -4.00 -0.60
N LYS A 4 2.60 -2.95 -0.11
CA LYS A 4 1.30 -3.08 0.60
C LYS A 4 0.15 -3.63 -0.28
N ALA A 5 0.43 -4.12 -1.48
CA ALA A 5 -0.44 -4.89 -2.35
C ALA A 5 -0.92 -6.21 -1.71
N THR A 6 -2.18 -6.53 -1.99
CA THR A 6 -2.79 -7.82 -1.68
C THR A 6 -2.61 -8.79 -2.85
N THR A 7 -3.21 -9.98 -2.75
CA THR A 7 -3.28 -10.94 -3.86
C THR A 7 -4.21 -10.49 -4.99
N LEU A 8 -5.08 -9.50 -4.74
CA LEU A 8 -5.96 -8.92 -5.75
C LEU A 8 -5.25 -7.74 -6.41
N GLU A 9 -5.21 -7.73 -7.74
CA GLU A 9 -4.55 -6.68 -8.52
C GLU A 9 -5.16 -5.30 -8.21
N GLY A 10 -4.29 -4.33 -7.89
CA GLY A 10 -4.70 -2.96 -7.60
C GLY A 10 -5.37 -2.75 -6.25
N VAL A 11 -5.46 -3.78 -5.41
CA VAL A 11 -5.98 -3.69 -4.04
C VAL A 11 -4.83 -3.73 -3.05
N PHE A 12 -4.79 -2.75 -2.15
CA PHE A 12 -3.73 -2.56 -1.15
C PHE A 12 -4.33 -2.59 0.26
N ALA A 13 -3.55 -3.04 1.25
CA ALA A 13 -3.95 -3.11 2.65
C ALA A 13 -2.83 -2.63 3.57
N ALA A 14 -3.18 -1.93 4.64
CA ALA A 14 -2.24 -1.34 5.60
C ALA A 14 -2.84 -1.23 7.00
N GLY A 15 -1.98 -1.04 8.01
CA GLY A 15 -2.36 -0.90 9.41
C GLY A 15 -2.71 -2.22 10.08
N ASP A 16 -3.51 -2.15 11.15
CA ASP A 16 -3.78 -3.26 12.05
C ASP A 16 -4.44 -4.48 11.37
N ILE A 17 -5.18 -4.27 10.27
CA ILE A 17 -5.76 -5.38 9.48
C ILE A 17 -4.69 -6.27 8.83
N VAL A 18 -3.46 -5.75 8.64
CA VAL A 18 -2.31 -6.48 8.09
C VAL A 18 -1.32 -6.87 9.18
N ARG A 19 -1.05 -5.96 10.12
CA ARG A 19 -0.02 -6.12 11.17
C ARG A 19 -0.52 -6.87 12.40
N GLY A 20 -1.82 -6.82 12.69
CA GLY A 20 -2.37 -7.08 14.02
C GLY A 20 -2.38 -5.83 14.91
N ALA A 21 -3.11 -5.88 16.02
CA ALA A 21 -3.29 -4.76 16.94
C ALA A 21 -1.94 -4.16 17.41
N SER A 22 -1.77 -2.85 17.22
CA SER A 22 -0.51 -2.16 17.47
C SER A 22 -0.72 -0.68 17.86
N LEU A 23 0.36 0.10 17.95
CA LEU A 23 0.30 1.54 18.18
C LEU A 23 -0.16 2.27 16.91
N VAL A 24 -0.92 3.35 17.09
CA VAL A 24 -1.42 4.22 16.00
C VAL A 24 -0.30 4.69 15.06
N VAL A 25 0.89 5.00 15.60
CA VAL A 25 2.04 5.45 14.79
C VAL A 25 2.47 4.40 13.76
N TRP A 26 2.30 3.11 14.06
CA TRP A 26 2.60 2.05 13.12
C TRP A 26 1.57 1.96 12.00
N ALA A 27 0.29 2.16 12.32
CA ALA A 27 -0.76 2.27 11.31
C ALA A 27 -0.52 3.46 10.37
N VAL A 28 -0.09 4.61 10.91
CA VAL A 28 0.28 5.78 10.11
C VAL A 28 1.44 5.46 9.18
N ARG A 29 2.49 4.80 9.68
CA ARG A 29 3.64 4.43 8.85
C ARG A 29 3.25 3.45 7.75
N ASP A 30 2.48 2.42 8.06
CA ASP A 30 1.99 1.45 7.08
C ASP A 30 1.13 2.14 6.00
N GLY A 31 0.32 3.15 6.38
CA GLY A 31 -0.46 3.96 5.45
C GLY A 31 0.41 4.81 4.51
N GLN A 32 1.50 5.40 5.00
CA GLN A 32 2.45 6.14 4.17
C GLN A 32 3.15 5.23 3.15
N ASP A 33 3.59 4.04 3.59
CA ASP A 33 4.19 3.05 2.71
C ASP A 33 3.17 2.61 1.63
N ALA A 34 1.90 2.39 2.00
CA ALA A 34 0.85 2.03 1.04
C ALA A 34 0.55 3.15 0.03
N ALA A 35 0.55 4.41 0.46
CA ALA A 35 0.33 5.54 -0.43
C ALA A 35 1.43 5.65 -1.51
N ALA A 36 2.70 5.48 -1.12
CA ALA A 36 3.83 5.49 -2.06
C ALA A 36 3.74 4.36 -3.11
N GLU A 37 3.26 3.20 -2.68
CA GLU A 37 3.03 2.05 -3.56
C GLU A 37 1.89 2.25 -4.54
N ILE A 38 0.75 2.76 -4.05
CA ILE A 38 -0.41 3.08 -4.88
C ILE A 38 -0.01 4.09 -5.96
N ASP A 39 0.75 5.13 -5.61
CA ASP A 39 1.25 6.11 -6.56
C ASP A 39 2.15 5.48 -7.64
N THR A 40 3.09 4.62 -7.22
CA THR A 40 3.96 3.87 -8.13
C THR A 40 3.15 3.00 -9.09
N TRP A 41 2.14 2.29 -8.57
CA TRP A 41 1.28 1.42 -9.36
C TRP A 41 0.45 2.21 -10.38
N LEU A 42 -0.22 3.29 -9.96
CA LEU A 42 -0.99 4.16 -10.86
C LEU A 42 -0.11 4.78 -11.94
N SER A 43 1.08 5.24 -11.57
CA SER A 43 2.06 5.81 -12.51
C SER A 43 2.56 4.78 -13.52
N SER A 44 2.78 3.53 -13.10
CA SER A 44 3.16 2.45 -14.02
C SER A 44 2.04 2.12 -15.02
N ARG A 45 0.79 2.06 -14.56
CA ARG A 45 -0.38 1.81 -15.42
C ARG A 45 -0.60 2.93 -16.43
N ARG A 46 -0.40 4.19 -16.00
CA ARG A 46 -0.50 5.34 -16.89
C ARG A 46 0.52 5.28 -18.02
N ARG A 47 1.76 4.85 -17.71
CA ARG A 47 2.81 4.66 -18.73
C ARG A 47 2.53 3.49 -19.67
N ALA A 48 1.94 2.40 -19.18
CA ALA A 48 1.59 1.25 -20.01
C ALA A 48 0.41 1.51 -20.96
N ALA A 49 -0.46 2.48 -20.62
CA ALA A 49 -1.60 2.87 -21.44
C ALA A 49 -1.30 3.97 -22.48
N ALA A 50 -0.08 4.53 -22.45
CA ALA A 50 0.41 5.52 -23.41
C ALA A 50 1.23 4.83 -24.51
#